data_AF-A0A7K3DAJ9-F1
#
_entry.id   AF-A0A7K3DAJ9-F1
#
_cell.length_a   1.000
_cell.length_b   1.000
_cell.length_c   1.000
_cell.angle_alpha   90.00
_cell.angle_beta   90.00
_cell.angle_gamma   90.00
#
_symmetry.space_group_name_H-M   'P 1'
#
loop_
_entity.id
_entity.type
_entity.pdbx_description
1 polymer ?
#
loop_
_entity_poly.entity_id
_entity_poly.type
_entity_poly.pdbx_seq_one_letter_code
_entity_poly.pdbx_strand_id
1 'polypeptide(L)' 'ADRSELSTGHGLLGLRERVAVCGGTFEAGPVRNGGFRVTAGLPTRELSPQEAGS' A
#
# COMPACT_ATOMS: atom_id res chain seq x y z
N ALA A 1 2.06 28.08 1.69
CA ALA A 1 1.55 27.06 0.77
C ALA A 1 0.77 26.05 1.59
N ASP A 2 -0.54 26.03 1.39
CA ASP A 2 -1.43 25.09 2.08
C ASP A 2 -1.11 23.68 1.57
N ARG A 3 -0.50 22.82 2.40
CA ARG A 3 -0.14 21.44 2.03
C ARG A 3 -1.38 20.58 1.73
N SER A 4 -2.58 21.10 1.97
CA SER A 4 -3.87 20.47 1.74
C SER A 4 -4.27 20.43 0.26
N GLU A 5 -3.75 21.34 -0.57
CA GLU A 5 -4.09 21.39 -2.01
C GLU A 5 -3.47 20.26 -2.85
N LEU A 6 -2.40 19.62 -2.35
CA LEU A 6 -1.72 18.51 -3.04
C LEU A 6 -2.32 17.14 -2.75
N SER A 7 -3.27 17.06 -1.82
CA SER A 7 -3.88 15.81 -1.38
C SER A 7 -5.39 15.91 -1.54
N THR A 8 -5.96 15.11 -2.42
CA THR A 8 -7.42 15.04 -2.61
C THR A 8 -8.17 14.48 -1.39
N GLY A 9 -7.49 14.17 -0.28
CA GLY A 9 -8.04 13.48 0.89
C GLY A 9 -8.27 11.98 0.68
N HIS A 10 -8.17 11.49 -0.55
CA HIS A 10 -8.48 10.11 -0.92
C HIS A 10 -7.25 9.20 -1.06
N GLY A 11 -6.04 9.68 -0.77
CA GLY A 11 -4.80 8.92 -1.01
C GLY A 11 -4.79 7.53 -0.34
N LEU A 12 -5.15 7.48 0.95
CA LEU A 12 -5.21 6.23 1.71
C LEU A 12 -6.41 5.35 1.34
N LEU A 13 -7.56 5.96 1.03
CA LEU A 13 -8.74 5.23 0.56
C LEU A 13 -8.43 4.53 -0.77
N GLY A 14 -7.92 5.27 -1.75
CA GLY A 14 -7.53 4.72 -3.04
C GLY A 14 -6.41 3.67 -2.93
N LEU A 15 -5.51 3.81 -1.95
CA LEU A 15 -4.47 2.79 -1.72
C LEU A 15 -5.06 1.51 -1.13
N ARG A 16 -5.99 1.61 -0.18
CA ARG A 16 -6.74 0.46 0.36
C ARG A 16 -7.48 -0.28 -0.75
N GLU A 17 -8.19 0.45 -1.60
CA GLU A 17 -8.94 -0.12 -2.74
C GLU A 17 -8.00 -0.89 -3.68
N ARG A 18 -6.87 -0.29 -4.07
CA ARG A 18 -5.87 -0.93 -4.93
C ARG A 18 -5.30 -2.21 -4.31
N VAL A 19 -4.95 -2.18 -3.02
CA VAL A 19 -4.43 -3.36 -2.32
C VAL A 19 -5.50 -4.47 -2.25
N ALA A 20 -6.76 -4.12 -2.00
CA ALA A 20 -7.87 -5.07 -1.98
C ALA A 20 -8.11 -5.72 -3.35
N VAL A 21 -8.02 -4.96 -4.44
CA VAL A 21 -8.10 -5.48 -5.82
C VAL A 21 -7.03 -6.54 -6.09
N CYS A 22 -5.84 -6.37 -5.51
CA CYS A 22 -4.76 -7.35 -5.60
C CYS A 22 -4.92 -8.54 -4.65
N GLY A 23 -6.00 -8.64 -3.86
CA GLY A 23 -6.16 -9.68 -2.83
C GLY A 23 -5.22 -9.51 -1.63
N GLY A 24 -4.73 -8.30 -1.40
CA GLY A 24 -3.80 -7.98 -0.32
C GLY A 24 -4.47 -7.49 0.97
N THR A 25 -3.65 -7.12 1.95
CA THR A 25 -4.07 -6.55 3.24
C THR A 25 -3.52 -5.12 3.40
N PHE A 26 -4.30 -4.23 4.03
CA PHE A 26 -3.92 -2.82 4.18
C PHE A 26 -4.27 -2.27 5.57
N GLU A 27 -3.29 -1.63 6.20
CA GLU A 27 -3.45 -0.90 7.46
C GLU A 27 -2.78 0.48 7.38
N ALA A 28 -3.44 1.49 7.92
CA ALA A 28 -2.88 2.83 8.03
C ALA A 28 -3.36 3.51 9.31
N GLY A 29 -2.45 4.15 10.04
CA GLY A 29 -2.80 4.84 11.28
C GLY A 29 -1.62 5.47 12.03
N PRO A 30 -1.91 6.27 13.07
CA PRO A 30 -0.90 6.83 13.95
C PRO A 30 -0.20 5.75 14.77
N VAL A 31 1.07 5.97 15.12
CA VAL A 31 1.86 5.05 15.95
C VAL A 31 2.00 5.62 17.36
N ARG A 32 2.01 4.74 18.39
CA ARG A 32 2.07 5.12 19.82
C ARG A 32 3.22 6.08 20.17
N ASN A 33 4.36 6.00 19.48
CA ASN A 33 5.52 6.86 19.72
C ASN A 33 5.62 8.03 18.74
N GLY A 34 4.50 8.38 18.11
CA GLY A 34 4.42 9.42 17.08
C GLY A 34 4.60 8.89 15.66
N GLY A 35 4.31 9.76 14.70
CA GLY A 35 4.34 9.44 13.27
C GLY A 35 3.10 8.69 12.77
N PHE A 36 3.13 8.36 11.50
CA PHE A 36 2.06 7.69 10.77
C PHE A 36 2.65 6.48 10.04
N ARG A 37 1.99 5.31 10.17
CA ARG A 37 2.42 4.08 9.52
C ARG A 37 1.39 3.67 8.48
N VAL A 38 1.90 3.19 7.35
CA VAL A 38 1.15 2.50 6.31
C VAL A 38 1.80 1.14 6.10
N THR A 39 0.99 0.09 6.10
CA THR A 39 1.43 -1.29 5.88
C THR A 39 0.53 -1.92 4.82
N ALA A 40 1.13 -2.54 3.81
CA ALA A 40 0.44 -3.26 2.76
C ALA A 40 1.10 -4.63 2.54
N GLY A 41 0.30 -5.69 2.57
CA GLY A 41 0.69 -7.02 2.14
C GLY A 41 0.10 -7.29 0.76
N LEU A 42 0.92 -7.74 -0.20
CA LEU A 42 0.47 -8.11 -1.54
C LEU A 42 0.89 -9.55 -1.84
N PRO A 43 0.05 -10.34 -2.52
CA PRO A 43 0.46 -11.64 -3.02
C PRO A 43 1.60 -11.46 -4.02
N THR A 44 2.69 -12.20 -3.83
CA THR A 44 3.75 -12.29 -4.84
C THR A 44 3.42 -13.43 -5.79
N ARG A 45 3.59 -13.22 -7.10
CA ARG A 45 3.68 -14.36 -8.03
C ARG A 45 4.83 -15.24 -7.55
N GLU A 46 4.58 -16.53 -7.36
CA GLU A 46 5.69 -17.48 -7.28
C GLU A 46 6.43 -17.39 -8.61
N LEU A 47 7.59 -16.74 -8.61
CA LEU A 47 8.55 -16.90 -9.68
C LEU A 47 8.97 -18.35 -9.62
N SER A 48 8.30 -19.20 -10.41
CA SER A 48 8.77 -20.57 -10.62
C SER A 48 10.23 -20.43 -11.07
N PRO A 49 11.21 -21.09 -10.41
CA PRO A 49 12.63 -20.95 -10.73
C PRO A 49 12.98 -21.19 -12.22
N GLN A 50 12.05 -21.75 -12.99
CA GLN A 50 12.20 -22.05 -14.41
C GLN A 50 12.20 -20.83 -15.34
N GLU A 51 11.76 -19.64 -14.91
CA GLU A 51 11.75 -18.44 -15.78
C GLU A 51 13.11 -17.70 -15.81
N ALA A 52 14.08 -18.12 -14.99
CA ALA A 52 15.39 -17.47 -14.86
C ALA A 52 16.51 -18.10 -15.72
N GLY A 53 16.18 -19.00 -16.66
CA GLY A 53 17.17 -19.79 -17.39
C GLY A 53 16.78 -20.23 -18.79
N SER A 54 16.12 -19.38 -19.57
CA SER A 54 16.05 -19.53 -21.03
C SER A 54 16.69 -18.37 -21.75
#